data_AF-A0A2T8HKL4-F1
#
_entry.id   AF-A0A2T8HKL4-F1
#
_cell.length_a   1.000
_cell.length_b   1.000
_cell.length_c   1.000
_cell.angle_alpha   90.00
_cell.angle_beta   90.00
_cell.angle_gamma   90.00
#
_symmetry.space_group_name_H-M   'P 1'
#
loop_
_entity.id
_entity.type
_entity.pdbx_description
1 polymer ?
#
loop_
_entity_poly.entity_id
_entity_poly.type
_entity_poly.pdbx_seq_one_letter_code
_entity_poly.pdbx_strand_id
1 'polypeptide(L)'
;MEQFLTYIILKDNNMKKIIYLMALIGLVSASNAQTMTGDNARRVSTKGYAEKEVTPDIIYLSVSLREYLVDGNARKKVTIETLEKQLFDAALKNGVKQEDLTIQNIYSYNNETKKNKNPELLQARQYRIKVTDLSKLNTLFDEVDSRGMQSTSISEYDHSQKRQIERDLKTEAVKDARANAEVLASADGQAIGKALLINDNSSFSWNDIMPVGRMYAMSAKSADMMEGAEEASNINISIRPIKLIANVDAVFELNGK
;
A
#
# COMPACT_ATOMS: atom_id res chain seq x y z
N MET A 1 -8.14 58.36 67.57
CA MET A 1 -7.05 57.39 67.32
C MET A 1 -7.44 55.96 67.64
N GLU A 2 -8.12 55.67 68.75
CA GLU A 2 -8.44 54.28 69.14
C GLU A 2 -9.34 53.52 68.14
N GLN A 3 -10.39 54.14 67.59
CA GLN A 3 -11.23 53.48 66.57
C GLN A 3 -10.47 53.13 65.29
N PHE A 4 -9.42 53.88 64.97
CA PHE A 4 -8.58 53.66 63.80
C PHE A 4 -7.62 52.49 64.02
N LEU A 5 -7.03 52.37 65.23
CA LEU A 5 -6.22 51.20 65.60
C LEU A 5 -7.07 49.92 65.66
N THR A 6 -8.26 49.98 66.24
CA THR A 6 -9.17 48.82 66.32
C THR A 6 -9.60 48.34 64.92
N TYR A 7 -9.86 49.25 63.98
CA TYR A 7 -10.17 48.90 62.59
C TYR A 7 -9.00 48.21 61.88
N ILE A 8 -7.77 48.70 62.08
CA ILE A 8 -6.55 48.09 61.50
C ILE A 8 -6.32 46.68 62.07
N ILE A 9 -6.43 46.51 63.38
CA ILE A 9 -6.24 45.21 64.06
C ILE A 9 -7.33 44.19 63.65
N LEU A 10 -8.59 44.63 63.52
CA LEU A 10 -9.68 43.78 63.05
C LEU A 10 -9.52 43.38 61.57
N LYS A 11 -9.06 44.30 60.72
CA LYS A 11 -8.77 44.03 59.31
C LYS A 11 -7.63 43.02 59.14
N ASP A 12 -6.59 43.11 59.95
CA ASP A 12 -5.46 42.17 59.96
C ASP A 12 -5.86 40.77 60.44
N ASN A 13 -6.67 40.68 61.50
CA ASN A 13 -7.18 39.40 61.98
C ASN A 13 -8.14 38.74 60.98
N ASN A 14 -8.95 39.52 60.27
CA ASN A 14 -9.83 39.00 59.22
C ASN A 14 -9.04 38.57 57.96
N MET A 15 -7.98 39.30 57.58
CA MET A 15 -7.07 38.87 56.50
C MET A 15 -6.35 37.56 56.83
N LYS A 16 -5.87 37.39 58.07
CA LYS A 16 -5.26 36.12 58.51
C LYS A 16 -6.24 34.95 58.41
N LYS A 17 -7.50 35.14 58.82
CA LYS A 17 -8.56 34.11 58.70
C LYS A 17 -8.87 33.76 57.24
N ILE A 18 -8.89 34.75 56.35
CA ILE A 18 -9.08 34.53 54.91
C ILE A 18 -7.90 33.75 54.31
N ILE A 19 -6.67 34.05 54.72
CA ILE A 19 -5.47 33.32 54.29
C ILE A 19 -5.53 31.85 54.78
N TYR A 20 -5.91 31.62 56.04
CA TYR A 20 -6.08 30.25 56.55
C TYR A 20 -7.19 29.47 55.84
N LEU A 21 -8.30 30.13 55.50
CA LEU A 21 -9.39 29.51 54.75
C LEU A 21 -8.99 29.17 53.32
N MET A 22 -8.25 30.06 52.64
CA MET A 22 -7.69 29.77 51.31
C MET A 22 -6.65 28.65 51.35
N ALA A 23 -5.81 28.59 52.38
CA ALA A 23 -4.87 27.48 52.57
C ALA A 23 -5.60 26.14 52.78
N LEU A 24 -6.67 26.14 53.57
CA LEU A 24 -7.48 24.94 53.83
C LEU A 24 -8.19 24.43 52.57
N ILE A 25 -8.74 25.33 51.74
CA ILE A 25 -9.36 24.99 50.44
C ILE A 25 -8.31 24.47 49.44
N GLY A 26 -7.10 25.04 49.45
CA GLY A 26 -5.97 24.55 48.66
C GLY A 26 -5.56 23.12 49.03
N LEU A 27 -5.55 22.79 50.33
CA LEU A 27 -5.22 21.45 50.83
C LEU A 27 -6.27 20.39 50.44
N VAL A 28 -7.57 20.72 50.41
CA VAL A 28 -8.63 19.78 50.00
C VAL A 28 -8.63 19.53 48.49
N SER A 29 -8.20 20.52 47.70
CA SER A 29 -8.11 20.42 46.23
C SER A 29 -6.94 19.56 45.77
N ALA A 30 -5.86 19.48 46.54
CA ALA A 30 -4.70 18.63 46.24
C ALA A 30 -4.99 17.13 46.40
N SER A 31 -5.97 16.76 47.25
CA SER A 31 -6.33 15.36 47.54
C SER A 31 -7.11 14.66 46.41
N ASN A 32 -7.67 15.42 45.47
CA ASN A 32 -8.50 14.88 44.38
C ASN A 32 -7.81 14.88 43.00
N ALA A 33 -6.53 15.28 42.93
CA ALA A 33 -5.79 15.38 41.67
C ALA A 33 -4.96 14.13 41.32
N GLN A 34 -4.93 13.10 42.19
CA GLN A 34 -4.13 11.90 41.98
C GLN A 34 -4.98 10.63 42.08
N THR A 35 -5.78 10.39 41.06
CA THR A 35 -6.20 9.03 40.69
C THR A 35 -6.18 8.88 39.18
N MET A 36 -5.03 9.18 38.57
CA MET A 36 -4.60 8.38 37.43
C MET A 36 -4.16 7.02 37.98
N THR A 37 -5.13 6.18 38.38
CA THR A 37 -4.94 4.74 38.34
C THR A 37 -4.86 4.37 36.87
N GLY A 38 -3.71 4.68 36.25
CA GLY A 38 -3.27 3.98 35.06
C GLY A 38 -3.24 2.52 35.47
N ASP A 39 -4.09 1.74 34.81
CA ASP A 39 -4.27 0.30 34.97
C ASP A 39 -2.95 -0.37 35.40
N ASN A 40 -2.82 -0.70 36.69
CA ASN A 40 -1.59 -1.23 37.29
C ASN A 40 -1.42 -2.73 36.97
N ALA A 41 -2.10 -3.21 35.93
CA ALA A 41 -1.99 -4.55 35.42
C ALA A 41 -0.59 -4.74 34.81
N ARG A 42 0.13 -5.75 35.32
CA ARG A 42 1.38 -6.20 34.70
C ARG A 42 1.06 -6.61 33.27
N ARG A 43 1.89 -6.19 32.34
CA ARG A 43 1.68 -6.41 30.91
C ARG A 43 2.99 -6.55 30.18
N VAL A 44 2.94 -7.24 29.06
CA VAL A 44 4.05 -7.39 28.12
C VAL A 44 3.64 -6.82 26.76
N SER A 45 4.55 -6.08 26.14
CA SER A 45 4.36 -5.54 24.79
C SER A 45 5.31 -6.26 23.84
N THR A 46 4.77 -6.74 22.72
CA THR A 46 5.52 -7.50 21.72
C THR A 46 5.09 -7.11 20.33
N LYS A 47 5.95 -7.45 19.37
CA LYS A 47 5.65 -7.36 17.95
C LYS A 47 5.49 -8.75 17.39
N GLY A 48 4.62 -8.87 16.40
CA GLY A 48 4.45 -10.08 15.61
C GLY A 48 4.63 -9.80 14.14
N TYR A 49 5.18 -10.80 13.45
CA TYR A 49 5.58 -10.72 12.06
C TYR A 49 5.09 -11.95 11.28
N ALA A 50 4.63 -11.73 10.06
CA ALA A 50 4.40 -12.80 9.10
C ALA A 50 4.74 -12.33 7.68
N GLU A 51 5.28 -13.23 6.86
CA GLU A 51 5.62 -12.94 5.48
C GLU A 51 5.24 -14.08 4.55
N LYS A 52 4.96 -13.74 3.29
CA LYS A 52 4.66 -14.72 2.24
C LYS A 52 5.06 -14.18 0.88
N GLU A 53 5.69 -15.02 0.07
CA GLU A 53 5.89 -14.75 -1.35
C GLU A 53 4.68 -15.24 -2.15
N VAL A 54 4.15 -14.38 -3.01
CA VAL A 54 2.96 -14.66 -3.81
C VAL A 54 3.21 -14.27 -5.25
N THR A 55 3.04 -15.22 -6.17
CA THR A 55 3.06 -14.94 -7.61
C THR A 55 1.71 -14.34 -8.02
N PRO A 56 1.67 -13.13 -8.60
CA PRO A 56 0.45 -12.54 -9.14
C PRO A 56 -0.20 -13.44 -10.20
N ASP A 57 -1.52 -13.59 -10.13
CA ASP A 57 -2.33 -14.31 -11.13
C ASP A 57 -3.20 -13.35 -11.98
N ILE A 58 -3.19 -12.06 -11.64
CA ILE A 58 -3.86 -10.99 -12.36
C ILE A 58 -2.84 -9.90 -12.65
N ILE A 59 -2.77 -9.50 -13.93
CA ILE A 59 -1.95 -8.38 -14.39
C ILE A 59 -2.87 -7.33 -14.97
N TYR A 60 -2.63 -6.06 -14.66
CA TYR A 60 -3.28 -4.95 -15.35
C TYR A 60 -2.30 -4.28 -16.30
N LEU A 61 -2.61 -4.34 -17.59
CA LEU A 61 -1.85 -3.67 -18.62
C LEU A 61 -2.35 -2.25 -18.80
N SER A 62 -1.42 -1.33 -19.04
CA SER A 62 -1.71 -0.01 -19.58
C SER A 62 -1.39 0.00 -21.07
N VAL A 63 -2.38 0.29 -21.91
CA VAL A 63 -2.25 0.35 -23.37
C VAL A 63 -2.59 1.75 -23.83
N SER A 64 -1.61 2.44 -24.41
CA SER A 64 -1.78 3.79 -24.95
C SER A 64 -1.98 3.72 -26.46
N LEU A 65 -3.12 4.21 -26.92
CA LEU A 65 -3.45 4.34 -28.34
C LEU A 65 -3.43 5.82 -28.75
N ARG A 66 -3.01 6.10 -29.98
CA ARG A 66 -3.02 7.44 -30.57
C ARG A 66 -3.46 7.42 -32.02
N GLU A 67 -4.15 8.46 -32.45
CA GLU A 67 -4.48 8.67 -33.86
C GLU A 67 -3.22 8.82 -34.71
N TYR A 68 -3.32 8.55 -36.01
CA TYR A 68 -2.25 8.89 -36.93
C TYR A 68 -2.78 9.14 -38.34
N LEU A 69 -2.02 9.91 -39.10
CA LEU A 69 -2.30 10.15 -40.52
C LEU A 69 -1.71 9.02 -41.36
N VAL A 70 -2.45 8.59 -42.38
CA VAL A 70 -2.02 7.52 -43.29
C VAL A 70 -0.88 8.02 -44.16
N ASP A 71 0.20 7.23 -44.26
CA ASP A 71 1.34 7.55 -45.11
C ASP A 71 0.92 7.79 -46.56
N GLY A 72 1.44 8.86 -47.16
CA GLY A 72 1.08 9.27 -48.51
C GLY A 72 -0.31 9.93 -48.64
N ASN A 73 -1.10 10.02 -47.56
CA ASN A 73 -2.37 10.73 -47.56
C ASN A 73 -2.63 11.46 -46.23
N ALA A 74 -2.07 12.66 -46.11
CA ALA A 74 -2.20 13.53 -44.93
C ALA A 74 -3.65 14.01 -44.63
N ARG A 75 -4.63 13.69 -45.49
CA ARG A 75 -6.06 13.97 -45.25
C ARG A 75 -6.81 12.76 -44.68
N LYS A 76 -6.21 11.57 -44.68
CA LYS A 76 -6.80 10.36 -44.16
C LYS A 76 -6.20 10.04 -42.80
N LYS A 77 -7.06 9.97 -41.79
CA LYS A 77 -6.71 9.66 -40.41
C LYS A 77 -7.28 8.31 -40.00
N VAL A 78 -6.50 7.54 -39.23
CA VAL A 78 -7.04 6.44 -38.43
C VAL A 78 -7.42 7.01 -37.07
N THR A 79 -8.72 6.94 -36.76
CA THR A 79 -9.28 7.59 -35.57
C THR A 79 -9.08 6.76 -34.33
N ILE A 80 -9.20 7.41 -33.17
CA ILE A 80 -9.07 6.71 -31.89
C ILE A 80 -10.20 5.69 -31.70
N GLU A 81 -11.41 5.95 -32.20
CA GLU A 81 -12.54 5.01 -32.14
C GLU A 81 -12.29 3.75 -32.97
N THR A 82 -11.57 3.87 -34.09
CA THR A 82 -11.20 2.71 -34.91
C THR A 82 -10.24 1.80 -34.15
N LEU A 83 -9.20 2.38 -33.54
CA LEU A 83 -8.21 1.66 -32.75
C LEU A 83 -8.81 1.11 -31.45
N GLU A 84 -9.70 1.86 -30.80
CA GLU A 84 -10.45 1.45 -29.60
C GLU A 84 -11.30 0.22 -29.91
N LYS A 85 -12.02 0.22 -31.03
CA LYS A 85 -12.82 -0.93 -31.45
C LYS A 85 -11.95 -2.16 -31.72
N GLN A 86 -10.80 -2.00 -32.39
CA GLN A 86 -9.85 -3.09 -32.60
C GLN A 86 -9.36 -3.68 -31.27
N LEU A 87 -8.93 -2.82 -30.34
CA LEU A 87 -8.46 -3.25 -29.02
C LEU A 87 -9.57 -3.96 -28.23
N PHE A 88 -10.78 -3.40 -28.24
CA PHE A 88 -11.94 -3.96 -27.57
C PHE A 88 -12.30 -5.35 -28.11
N ASP A 89 -12.47 -5.48 -29.42
CA ASP A 89 -12.82 -6.74 -30.08
C ASP A 89 -11.73 -7.81 -29.84
N ALA A 90 -10.46 -7.43 -29.97
CA ALA A 90 -9.33 -8.33 -29.74
C ALA A 90 -9.25 -8.78 -28.27
N ALA A 91 -9.47 -7.88 -27.32
CA ALA A 91 -9.47 -8.20 -25.90
C ALA A 91 -10.60 -9.19 -25.56
N LEU A 92 -11.83 -8.93 -26.01
CA LEU A 92 -12.96 -9.84 -25.79
C LEU A 92 -12.72 -11.22 -26.40
N LYS A 93 -12.21 -11.26 -27.64
CA LYS A 93 -11.87 -12.52 -28.32
C LYS A 93 -10.83 -13.36 -27.57
N ASN A 94 -9.89 -12.70 -26.89
CA ASN A 94 -8.86 -13.35 -26.09
C ASN A 94 -9.29 -13.64 -24.63
N GLY A 95 -10.56 -13.38 -24.29
CA GLY A 95 -11.16 -13.76 -23.01
C GLY A 95 -11.13 -12.68 -21.94
N VAL A 96 -10.77 -11.44 -22.28
CA VAL A 96 -10.96 -10.29 -21.38
C VAL A 96 -12.45 -9.97 -21.30
N LYS A 97 -12.95 -9.63 -20.12
CA LYS A 97 -14.35 -9.22 -19.97
C LYS A 97 -14.52 -7.74 -20.28
N GLN A 98 -15.71 -7.33 -20.69
CA GLN A 98 -15.97 -5.93 -20.99
C GLN A 98 -15.72 -5.01 -19.78
N GLU A 99 -16.12 -5.43 -18.58
CA GLU A 99 -15.89 -4.69 -17.34
C GLU A 99 -14.42 -4.58 -16.93
N ASP A 100 -13.57 -5.43 -17.52
CA ASP A 100 -12.14 -5.52 -17.26
C ASP A 100 -11.31 -4.63 -18.22
N LEU A 101 -11.97 -3.90 -19.13
CA LEU A 101 -11.39 -2.89 -20.01
C LEU A 101 -11.90 -1.49 -19.63
N THR A 102 -11.03 -0.64 -19.10
CA THR A 102 -11.41 0.72 -18.67
C THR A 102 -10.48 1.79 -19.22
N ILE A 103 -10.96 3.04 -19.31
CA ILE A 103 -10.13 4.18 -19.72
C ILE A 103 -9.41 4.73 -18.48
N GLN A 104 -8.08 4.84 -18.56
CA GLN A 104 -7.24 5.50 -17.55
C GLN A 104 -7.07 6.99 -17.83
N ASN A 105 -6.92 7.36 -19.11
CA ASN A 105 -6.62 8.73 -19.49
C ASN A 105 -7.08 9.04 -20.92
N ILE A 106 -7.37 10.32 -21.18
CA ILE A 106 -7.70 10.85 -22.50
C ILE A 106 -6.90 12.14 -22.68
N TYR A 107 -6.16 12.24 -23.77
CA TYR A 107 -5.37 13.44 -24.08
C TYR A 107 -5.33 13.72 -25.57
N SER A 108 -4.83 14.89 -25.94
CA SER A 108 -4.63 15.29 -27.32
C SER A 108 -3.23 15.83 -27.51
N TYR A 109 -2.70 15.73 -28.73
CA TYR A 109 -1.37 16.19 -29.08
C TYR A 109 -1.33 16.71 -30.51
N ASN A 110 -0.40 17.60 -30.79
CA ASN A 110 -0.20 18.13 -32.13
C ASN A 110 0.64 17.15 -32.97
N ASN A 111 0.24 16.92 -34.22
CA ASN A 111 1.07 16.19 -35.18
C ASN A 111 2.21 17.07 -35.73
N GLU A 112 3.16 17.39 -34.86
CA GLU A 112 4.33 18.19 -35.19
C GLU A 112 5.32 17.36 -36.00
N THR A 113 5.28 17.52 -37.33
CA THR A 113 6.32 17.00 -38.22
C THR A 113 7.02 18.15 -38.92
N LYS A 114 8.32 17.99 -39.24
CA LYS A 114 9.15 19.02 -39.89
C LYS A 114 8.57 19.59 -41.20
N LYS A 115 7.57 18.93 -41.78
CA LYS A 115 6.92 19.29 -43.06
C LYS A 115 5.55 19.97 -42.88
N ASN A 116 4.96 19.97 -41.68
CA ASN A 116 3.58 20.41 -41.49
C ASN A 116 3.53 21.85 -40.98
N LYS A 117 3.08 22.79 -41.83
CA LYS A 117 2.95 24.20 -41.45
C LYS A 117 1.75 24.49 -40.53
N ASN A 118 0.75 23.60 -40.54
CA ASN A 118 -0.43 23.65 -39.66
C ASN A 118 -0.62 22.25 -39.03
N PRO A 119 -0.10 21.99 -37.83
CA PRO A 119 -0.26 20.68 -37.20
C PRO A 119 -1.73 20.42 -36.87
N GLU A 120 -2.22 19.23 -37.23
CA GLU A 120 -3.54 18.76 -36.82
C GLU A 120 -3.48 18.31 -35.35
N LEU A 121 -4.53 18.64 -34.58
CA LEU A 121 -4.71 18.13 -33.22
C LEU A 121 -5.26 16.70 -33.30
N LEU A 122 -4.48 15.75 -32.76
CA LEU A 122 -4.77 14.33 -32.74
C LEU A 122 -5.16 13.85 -31.34
N GLN A 123 -6.00 12.82 -31.26
CA GLN A 123 -6.44 12.23 -30.00
C GLN A 123 -5.57 11.04 -29.58
N ALA A 124 -5.51 10.81 -28.29
CA ALA A 124 -4.93 9.62 -27.68
C ALA A 124 -5.72 9.21 -26.43
N ARG A 125 -5.76 7.91 -26.17
CA ARG A 125 -6.42 7.34 -24.99
C ARG A 125 -5.54 6.24 -24.40
N GLN A 126 -5.57 6.15 -23.08
CA GLN A 126 -4.86 5.12 -22.33
C GLN A 126 -5.89 4.22 -21.66
N TYR A 127 -5.77 2.92 -21.85
CA TYR A 127 -6.69 1.91 -21.34
C TYR A 127 -6.00 1.05 -20.28
N ARG A 128 -6.75 0.63 -19.27
CA ARG A 128 -6.39 -0.44 -18.34
C ARG A 128 -7.07 -1.72 -18.78
N ILE A 129 -6.30 -2.79 -18.94
CA ILE A 129 -6.81 -4.10 -19.33
C ILE A 129 -6.42 -5.11 -18.26
N LYS A 130 -7.40 -5.76 -17.63
CA LYS A 130 -7.12 -6.89 -16.74
C LYS A 130 -6.90 -8.15 -17.57
N VAL A 131 -5.78 -8.81 -17.36
CA VAL A 131 -5.42 -10.08 -18.02
C VAL A 131 -5.03 -11.11 -16.97
N THR A 132 -5.48 -12.35 -17.17
CA THR A 132 -5.14 -13.51 -16.32
C THR A 132 -4.32 -14.56 -17.06
N ASP A 133 -4.15 -14.38 -18.38
CA ASP A 133 -3.42 -15.30 -19.25
C ASP A 133 -2.48 -14.49 -20.15
N LEU A 134 -1.21 -14.43 -19.76
CA LEU A 134 -0.20 -13.68 -20.49
C LEU A 134 0.20 -14.35 -21.82
N SER A 135 -0.13 -15.63 -22.02
CA SER A 135 0.21 -16.34 -23.27
C SER A 135 -0.53 -15.78 -24.49
N LYS A 136 -1.67 -15.11 -24.25
CA LYS A 136 -2.54 -14.52 -25.28
C LYS A 136 -2.22 -13.06 -25.61
N LEU A 137 -1.18 -12.47 -25.01
CA LEU A 137 -0.89 -11.06 -25.24
C LEU A 137 -0.49 -10.74 -26.67
N ASN A 138 0.34 -11.58 -27.27
CA ASN A 138 0.76 -11.36 -28.66
C ASN A 138 -0.45 -11.45 -29.60
N THR A 139 -1.29 -12.48 -29.45
CA THR A 139 -2.50 -12.66 -30.27
C THR A 139 -3.52 -11.55 -30.05
N LEU A 140 -3.59 -10.94 -28.85
CA LEU A 140 -4.42 -9.78 -28.59
C LEU A 140 -3.91 -8.55 -29.36
N PHE A 141 -2.61 -8.28 -29.34
CA PHE A 141 -2.06 -7.07 -29.96
C PHE A 141 -1.87 -7.18 -31.48
N ASP A 142 -1.75 -8.39 -32.03
CA ASP A 142 -1.68 -8.62 -33.49
C ASP A 142 -2.93 -8.13 -34.25
N GLU A 143 -4.07 -8.00 -33.55
CA GLU A 143 -5.34 -7.54 -34.11
C GLU A 143 -5.53 -6.02 -34.04
N VAL A 144 -4.58 -5.29 -33.46
CA VAL A 144 -4.59 -3.83 -33.32
C VAL A 144 -3.56 -3.22 -34.26
N ASP A 145 -3.91 -2.16 -35.01
CA ASP A 145 -2.93 -1.50 -35.89
C ASP A 145 -1.78 -0.91 -35.06
N SER A 146 -0.60 -1.51 -35.20
CA SER A 146 0.59 -1.20 -34.41
C SER A 146 1.08 0.24 -34.56
N ARG A 147 0.72 0.94 -35.65
CA ARG A 147 1.03 2.36 -35.83
C ARG A 147 0.27 3.26 -34.85
N GLY A 148 -0.91 2.81 -34.43
CA GLY A 148 -1.74 3.46 -33.42
C GLY A 148 -1.36 3.08 -31.99
N MET A 149 -0.59 2.01 -31.78
CA MET A 149 -0.11 1.62 -30.45
C MET A 149 1.13 2.44 -30.05
N GLN A 150 0.97 3.33 -29.09
CA GLN A 150 2.07 4.16 -28.58
C GLN A 150 2.94 3.42 -27.57
N SER A 151 2.32 2.69 -26.64
CA SER A 151 3.03 1.94 -25.60
C SER A 151 2.12 0.92 -24.94
N THR A 152 2.72 -0.20 -24.53
CA THR A 152 2.08 -1.20 -23.66
C THR A 152 3.02 -1.47 -22.48
N SER A 153 2.50 -1.42 -21.26
CA SER A 153 3.26 -1.72 -20.04
C SER A 153 2.41 -2.42 -19.00
N ILE A 154 3.04 -3.09 -18.05
CA ILE A 154 2.34 -3.53 -16.83
C ILE A 154 2.17 -2.31 -15.93
N SER A 155 0.94 -2.05 -15.53
CA SER A 155 0.58 -0.95 -14.62
C SER A 155 0.37 -1.41 -13.18
N GLU A 156 -0.08 -2.64 -12.97
CA GLU A 156 -0.36 -3.19 -11.63
C GLU A 156 -0.35 -4.71 -11.65
N TYR A 157 0.03 -5.29 -10.50
CA TYR A 157 -0.08 -6.71 -10.20
C TYR A 157 -1.15 -6.93 -9.13
N ASP A 158 -1.87 -8.04 -9.24
CA ASP A 158 -2.93 -8.38 -8.30
C ASP A 158 -3.06 -9.90 -8.16
N HIS A 159 -3.89 -10.33 -7.21
CA HIS A 159 -4.11 -11.73 -6.94
C HIS A 159 -5.59 -12.03 -6.66
N SER A 160 -6.14 -13.08 -7.28
CA SER A 160 -7.54 -13.49 -7.12
C SER A 160 -7.93 -13.75 -5.66
N GLN A 161 -6.97 -14.23 -4.85
CA GLN A 161 -7.11 -14.49 -3.42
C GLN A 161 -6.51 -13.41 -2.50
N LYS A 162 -6.21 -12.20 -3.02
CA LYS A 162 -5.54 -11.11 -2.29
C LYS A 162 -6.08 -10.90 -0.87
N ARG A 163 -7.40 -10.72 -0.74
CA ARG A 163 -8.04 -10.48 0.57
C ARG A 163 -7.87 -11.65 1.55
N GLN A 164 -7.85 -12.88 1.07
CA GLN A 164 -7.65 -14.04 1.93
C GLN A 164 -6.21 -14.12 2.41
N ILE A 165 -5.25 -13.94 1.49
CA ILE A 165 -3.82 -13.92 1.80
C ILE A 165 -3.49 -12.86 2.84
N GLU A 166 -4.02 -11.65 2.69
CA GLU A 166 -3.82 -10.57 3.65
C GLU A 166 -4.40 -10.90 5.04
N ARG A 167 -5.56 -11.57 5.11
CA ARG A 167 -6.15 -12.01 6.38
C ARG A 167 -5.34 -13.12 7.05
N ASP A 168 -4.83 -14.06 6.26
CA ASP A 168 -4.02 -15.17 6.77
C ASP A 168 -2.72 -14.62 7.37
N LEU A 169 -2.03 -13.72 6.65
CA LEU A 169 -0.81 -13.06 7.14
C LEU A 169 -1.05 -12.26 8.43
N LYS A 170 -2.14 -11.50 8.52
CA LYS A 170 -2.48 -10.79 9.77
C LYS A 170 -2.74 -11.76 10.92
N THR A 171 -3.43 -12.87 10.65
CA THR A 171 -3.69 -13.91 11.65
C THR A 171 -2.40 -14.53 12.15
N GLU A 172 -1.48 -14.83 11.25
CA GLU A 172 -0.14 -15.35 11.56
C GLU A 172 0.67 -14.34 12.38
N ALA A 173 0.68 -13.05 12.00
CA ALA A 173 1.38 -12.01 12.75
C ALA A 173 0.82 -11.83 14.18
N VAL A 174 -0.50 -11.93 14.39
CA VAL A 174 -1.09 -11.91 15.74
C VAL A 174 -0.65 -13.13 16.57
N LYS A 175 -0.60 -14.32 15.95
CA LYS A 175 -0.13 -15.54 16.62
C LYS A 175 1.35 -15.43 16.99
N ASP A 176 2.17 -14.88 16.11
CA ASP A 176 3.59 -14.63 16.35
C ASP A 176 3.81 -13.64 17.51
N ALA A 177 3.06 -12.53 17.55
CA ALA A 177 3.11 -11.58 18.67
C ALA A 177 2.79 -12.27 20.01
N ARG A 178 1.75 -13.10 20.04
CA ARG A 178 1.41 -13.87 21.24
C ARG A 178 2.52 -14.85 21.64
N ALA A 179 3.09 -15.60 20.68
CA ALA A 179 4.17 -16.53 20.96
C ALA A 179 5.40 -15.81 21.53
N ASN A 180 5.77 -14.65 20.98
CA ASN A 180 6.84 -13.81 21.51
C ASN A 180 6.57 -13.37 22.95
N ALA A 181 5.32 -12.99 23.25
CA ALA A 181 4.92 -12.58 24.59
C ALA A 181 4.92 -13.75 25.59
N GLU A 182 4.54 -14.96 25.16
CA GLU A 182 4.62 -16.19 25.96
C GLU A 182 6.07 -16.53 26.35
N VAL A 183 7.01 -16.38 25.41
CA VAL A 183 8.45 -16.56 25.69
C VAL A 183 8.92 -15.58 26.76
N LEU A 184 8.57 -14.29 26.63
CA LEU A 184 8.96 -13.26 27.59
C LEU A 184 8.33 -13.47 28.97
N ALA A 185 7.03 -13.78 29.02
CA ALA A 185 6.32 -14.05 30.28
C ALA A 185 6.93 -15.26 31.01
N SER A 186 7.19 -16.34 30.27
CA SER A 186 7.76 -17.57 30.83
C SER A 186 9.17 -17.35 31.37
N ALA A 187 9.98 -16.51 30.71
CA ALA A 187 11.32 -16.15 31.19
C ALA A 187 11.31 -15.39 32.53
N ASP A 188 10.24 -14.64 32.83
CA ASP A 188 10.00 -13.97 34.12
C ASP A 188 9.20 -14.84 35.11
N GLY A 189 8.96 -16.11 34.79
CA GLY A 189 8.20 -17.04 35.63
C GLY A 189 6.71 -16.71 35.75
N GLN A 190 6.16 -15.98 34.78
CA GLN A 190 4.75 -15.58 34.68
C GLN A 190 4.05 -16.29 33.52
N ALA A 191 2.72 -16.25 33.49
CA ALA A 191 1.92 -16.74 32.38
C ALA A 191 1.28 -15.57 31.62
N ILE A 192 1.08 -15.73 30.31
CA ILE A 192 0.37 -14.71 29.53
C ILE A 192 -1.14 -14.79 29.74
N GLY A 193 -1.80 -13.64 29.76
CA GLY A 193 -3.25 -13.51 29.82
C GLY A 193 -3.87 -13.14 28.47
N LYS A 194 -5.02 -12.45 28.54
CA LYS A 194 -5.75 -11.95 27.36
C LYS A 194 -4.97 -10.80 26.69
N ALA A 195 -5.27 -10.57 25.41
CA ALA A 195 -4.79 -9.37 24.73
C ALA A 195 -5.53 -8.14 25.28
N LEU A 196 -4.77 -7.12 25.62
CA LEU A 196 -5.27 -5.81 26.07
C LEU A 196 -5.34 -4.82 24.89
N LEU A 197 -4.40 -4.95 23.95
CA LEU A 197 -4.34 -4.14 22.73
C LEU A 197 -3.77 -4.99 21.59
N ILE A 198 -4.35 -4.86 20.40
CA ILE A 198 -3.78 -5.34 19.14
C ILE A 198 -3.86 -4.19 18.17
N ASN A 199 -2.71 -3.75 17.67
CA ASN A 199 -2.60 -2.71 16.66
C ASN A 199 -2.02 -3.32 15.37
N ASP A 200 -2.83 -3.31 14.32
CA ASP A 200 -2.42 -3.78 12.99
C ASP A 200 -1.71 -2.65 12.25
N ASN A 201 -0.40 -2.80 12.07
CA ASN A 201 0.44 -1.86 11.33
C ASN A 201 0.78 -2.40 9.93
N SER A 202 0.08 -3.43 9.45
CA SER A 202 0.36 -4.06 8.17
C SER A 202 -0.03 -3.14 7.02
N SER A 203 0.89 -2.97 6.07
CA SER A 203 0.65 -2.30 4.80
C SER A 203 1.13 -3.21 3.69
N PHE A 204 0.19 -3.73 2.90
CA PHE A 204 0.49 -4.64 1.80
C PHE A 204 0.67 -3.86 0.51
N SER A 205 1.88 -3.92 -0.06
CA SER A 205 2.15 -3.40 -1.40
C SER A 205 2.17 -4.55 -2.41
N TRP A 206 1.13 -4.61 -3.23
CA TRP A 206 1.02 -5.58 -4.33
C TRP A 206 1.74 -5.11 -5.60
N ASN A 207 2.40 -3.95 -5.58
CA ASN A 207 3.14 -3.42 -6.73
C ASN A 207 4.64 -3.32 -6.48
N ASP A 208 5.09 -3.63 -5.26
CA ASP A 208 6.51 -3.62 -4.91
C ASP A 208 7.18 -4.92 -5.36
N ILE A 209 7.42 -5.02 -6.67
CA ILE A 209 8.40 -5.99 -7.16
C ILE A 209 9.78 -5.42 -6.86
N MET A 210 10.39 -5.89 -5.77
CA MET A 210 11.73 -5.49 -5.37
C MET A 210 12.69 -5.56 -6.58
N PRO A 211 13.36 -4.46 -6.96
CA PRO A 211 14.37 -4.52 -8.01
C PRO A 211 15.52 -5.40 -7.51
N VAL A 212 15.91 -6.41 -8.30
CA VAL A 212 17.15 -7.13 -8.03
C VAL A 212 18.31 -6.13 -8.15
N GLY A 213 19.10 -6.01 -7.09
CA GLY A 213 20.33 -5.23 -7.14
C GLY A 213 21.19 -5.72 -8.31
N ARG A 214 21.77 -4.79 -9.09
CA ARG A 214 22.51 -5.09 -10.34
C ARG A 214 23.53 -6.24 -10.20
N MET A 215 24.08 -6.45 -9.01
CA MET A 215 25.04 -7.52 -8.72
C MET A 215 24.41 -8.93 -8.82
N TYR A 216 23.20 -9.14 -8.30
CA TYR A 216 22.47 -10.41 -8.40
C TYR A 216 22.02 -10.71 -9.83
N ALA A 217 21.61 -9.67 -10.58
CA ALA A 217 21.24 -9.83 -11.98
C ALA A 217 22.44 -10.21 -12.88
N MET A 218 23.63 -9.68 -12.57
CA MET A 218 24.87 -10.03 -13.27
C MET A 218 25.35 -11.44 -12.90
N SER A 219 25.21 -11.87 -11.64
CA SER A 219 25.62 -13.22 -11.22
C SER A 219 24.72 -14.31 -11.80
N ALA A 220 23.40 -14.09 -11.85
CA ALA A 220 22.47 -15.02 -12.49
C ALA A 220 22.75 -15.14 -14.00
N LYS A 221 22.94 -14.00 -14.67
CA LYS A 221 23.29 -13.96 -16.10
C LYS A 221 24.65 -14.62 -16.40
N SER A 222 25.63 -14.50 -15.50
CA SER A 222 26.92 -15.20 -15.67
C SER A 222 26.82 -16.70 -15.44
N ALA A 223 25.92 -17.15 -14.56
CA ALA A 223 25.67 -18.57 -14.32
C ALA A 223 24.98 -19.21 -15.54
N ASP A 224 23.92 -18.58 -16.07
CA ASP A 224 23.21 -19.06 -17.26
C ASP A 224 24.12 -19.11 -18.51
N MET A 225 25.06 -18.17 -18.64
CA MET A 225 26.02 -18.13 -19.76
C MET A 225 27.15 -19.16 -19.63
N MET A 226 27.39 -19.72 -18.43
CA MET A 226 28.42 -20.73 -18.20
C MET A 226 27.89 -22.16 -18.39
N GLU A 227 26.57 -22.35 -18.40
CA GLU A 227 25.92 -23.67 -18.37
C GLU A 227 25.24 -24.10 -19.69
N GLY A 228 25.09 -23.23 -20.70
CA GLY A 228 24.34 -23.64 -21.90
C GLY A 228 24.61 -22.83 -23.16
N ALA A 229 25.55 -23.31 -23.98
CA ALA A 229 25.66 -22.94 -25.40
C ALA A 229 24.92 -23.95 -26.28
N GLU A 230 23.67 -24.30 -25.95
CA GLU A 230 22.73 -25.05 -26.81
C GLU A 230 21.39 -25.21 -26.07
N GLU A 231 20.52 -24.19 -26.09
CA GLU A 231 19.04 -24.28 -25.95
C GLU A 231 18.41 -22.87 -25.96
N ALA A 232 18.50 -22.17 -27.10
CA ALA A 232 17.81 -20.88 -27.30
C ALA A 232 16.29 -21.01 -27.55
N SER A 233 15.64 -22.06 -27.04
CA SER A 233 14.21 -22.35 -27.31
C SER A 233 13.32 -22.46 -26.07
N ASN A 234 13.85 -22.39 -24.85
CA ASN A 234 13.05 -22.35 -23.63
C ASN A 234 13.36 -21.11 -22.79
N ILE A 235 13.05 -19.93 -23.34
CA ILE A 235 12.98 -18.70 -22.55
C ILE A 235 11.72 -18.78 -21.69
N ASN A 236 11.82 -19.35 -20.49
CA ASN A 236 10.76 -19.37 -19.49
C ASN A 236 10.89 -18.14 -18.58
N ILE A 237 10.36 -17.01 -19.04
CA ILE A 237 10.27 -15.78 -18.25
C ILE A 237 8.93 -15.76 -17.52
N SER A 238 8.95 -15.92 -16.19
CA SER A 238 7.76 -15.85 -15.33
C SER A 238 7.62 -14.50 -14.62
N ILE A 239 6.39 -14.16 -14.21
CA ILE A 239 6.18 -13.03 -13.28
C ILE A 239 6.91 -13.34 -11.97
N ARG A 240 7.65 -12.37 -11.44
CA ARG A 240 8.34 -12.54 -10.16
C ARG A 240 7.34 -12.50 -8.99
N PRO A 241 7.51 -13.36 -7.98
CA PRO A 241 6.71 -13.28 -6.76
C PRO A 241 6.87 -11.92 -6.06
N ILE A 242 5.83 -11.53 -5.35
CA ILE A 242 5.78 -10.34 -4.50
C ILE A 242 5.87 -10.80 -3.05
N LYS A 243 6.78 -10.20 -2.29
CA LYS A 243 6.89 -10.46 -0.85
C LYS A 243 5.93 -9.55 -0.10
N LEU A 244 4.97 -10.17 0.58
CA LEU A 244 4.00 -9.50 1.44
C LEU A 244 4.38 -9.68 2.89
N ILE A 245 4.17 -8.65 3.70
CA ILE A 245 4.58 -8.61 5.09
C ILE A 245 3.43 -8.05 5.95
N ALA A 246 3.09 -8.75 7.02
CA ALA A 246 2.20 -8.27 8.07
C ALA A 246 3.00 -7.95 9.34
N ASN A 247 2.64 -6.85 9.99
CA ASN A 247 3.25 -6.39 11.24
C ASN A 247 2.15 -6.02 12.24
N VAL A 248 2.23 -6.58 13.44
CA VAL A 248 1.26 -6.33 14.51
C VAL A 248 2.01 -5.96 15.78
N ASP A 249 1.60 -4.90 16.46
CA ASP A 249 2.01 -4.63 17.84
C ASP A 249 0.90 -5.10 18.77
N ALA A 250 1.24 -5.90 19.79
CA ALA A 250 0.26 -6.43 20.73
C ALA A 250 0.74 -6.28 22.18
N VAL A 251 -0.21 -5.94 23.05
CA VAL A 251 -0.01 -5.86 24.50
C VAL A 251 -0.88 -6.90 25.15
N PHE A 252 -0.28 -7.72 26.02
CA PHE A 252 -0.96 -8.79 26.74
C PHE A 252 -0.86 -8.58 28.24
N GLU A 253 -1.88 -9.01 28.96
CA GLU A 253 -1.86 -9.11 30.41
C GLU A 253 -0.82 -10.16 30.85
N LEU A 254 -0.15 -9.91 31.97
CA LEU A 254 0.69 -10.89 32.65
C LEU A 254 -0.01 -11.37 33.91
N ASN A 255 -0.22 -12.67 34.01
CA ASN A 255 -0.79 -13.30 35.18
C ASN A 255 0.34 -13.66 36.17
N GLY A 256 0.23 -13.16 37.39
CA GLY A 256 1.08 -13.60 38.50
C GLY A 256 0.80 -15.07 38.86
N LYS A 257 1.73 -15.68 39.59
CA LYS A 257 1.48 -16.97 40.24
C LYS A 257 0.41 -16.85 41.34
#